data_AF-A0A0H3XI37-F1
#
_entry.id   AF-A0A0H3XI37-F1
#
_cell.length_a   1.000
_cell.length_b   1.000
_cell.length_c   1.000
_cell.angle_alpha   90.00
_cell.angle_beta   90.00
_cell.angle_gamma   90.00
#
_symmetry.space_group_name_H-M   'P 1'
#
loop_
_entity.id
_entity.type
_entity.pdbx_description
1 polymer ?
#
loop_
_entity_poly.entity_id
_entity_poly.type
_entity_poly.pdbx_seq_one_letter_code
_entity_poly.pdbx_strand_id
1 'polypeptide(L)'
;MRIIPHELYQYAPDLSLTALRKEFGMHDYCLNVNPHNKAMQPFLDLKRNYFNLLIHNWVIEMHNRGHYVNTFHSFYAQNNSFEVVQTDFFLILECCVQWDLKEFLPYNTDLTWYDISLKFLKESESNIQNFTKEKYQHLLEWYKDKFMDFNQSGKLKPKQLNMSEVIKYFNEYLINK
;
A
#
# COMPACT_ATOMS: atom_id res chain seq x y z
N MET A 1 10.19 1.95 -5.52
CA MET A 1 8.83 2.48 -5.33
C MET A 1 8.43 2.10 -3.90
N ARG A 2 7.17 2.22 -3.51
CA ARG A 2 6.72 1.69 -2.22
C ARG A 2 6.11 0.31 -2.45
N ILE A 3 6.29 -0.60 -1.51
CA ILE A 3 5.55 -1.87 -1.48
C ILE A 3 4.06 -1.55 -1.33
N ILE A 4 3.23 -2.23 -2.12
CA ILE A 4 1.77 -2.13 -2.06
C ILE A 4 1.28 -3.32 -1.22
N PRO A 5 0.41 -3.10 -0.21
CA PRO A 5 -0.25 -4.18 0.52
C PRO A 5 -0.96 -5.15 -0.42
N HIS A 6 -0.83 -6.45 -0.18
CA HIS A 6 -1.38 -7.47 -1.09
C HIS A 6 -2.91 -7.40 -1.19
N GLU A 7 -3.55 -6.93 -0.13
CA GLU A 7 -4.99 -6.71 -0.04
C GLU A 7 -5.49 -5.75 -1.14
N LEU A 8 -4.65 -4.80 -1.53
CA LEU A 8 -4.94 -3.81 -2.57
C LEU A 8 -4.68 -4.32 -3.99
N TYR A 9 -4.06 -5.48 -4.19
CA TYR A 9 -3.66 -5.94 -5.53
C TYR A 9 -4.84 -6.02 -6.49
N GLN A 10 -5.97 -6.58 -6.06
CA GLN A 10 -7.19 -6.68 -6.88
C GLN A 10 -7.73 -5.32 -7.35
N TYR A 11 -7.43 -4.23 -6.63
CA TYR A 11 -7.84 -2.87 -6.99
C TYR A 11 -6.70 -2.04 -7.59
N ALA A 12 -5.46 -2.49 -7.48
CA ALA A 12 -4.29 -1.72 -7.89
C ALA A 12 -4.33 -1.43 -9.40
N PRO A 13 -3.97 -0.22 -9.84
CA PRO A 13 -3.81 0.07 -11.28
C PRO A 13 -2.79 -0.88 -11.92
N ASP A 14 -3.02 -1.30 -13.16
CA ASP A 14 -2.13 -2.25 -13.86
C ASP A 14 -0.67 -1.80 -13.91
N LEU A 15 -0.44 -0.51 -14.15
CA LEU A 15 0.92 0.05 -14.16
C LEU A 15 1.62 -0.11 -12.80
N SER A 16 0.88 0.04 -11.70
CA SER A 16 1.42 -0.14 -10.35
C SER A 16 1.73 -1.61 -10.08
N LEU A 17 0.82 -2.51 -10.43
CA LEU A 17 0.96 -3.95 -10.19
C LEU A 17 2.12 -4.55 -11.02
N THR A 18 2.22 -4.18 -12.29
CA THR A 18 3.31 -4.64 -13.18
C THR A 18 4.67 -4.10 -12.77
N ALA A 19 4.73 -2.89 -12.18
CA ALA A 19 5.97 -2.31 -11.66
C ALA A 19 6.52 -3.02 -10.42
N LEU A 20 5.65 -3.64 -9.58
CA LEU A 20 6.05 -4.36 -8.36
C LEU A 20 7.02 -5.51 -8.63
N ARG A 21 7.04 -6.08 -9.85
CA ARG A 21 8.01 -7.12 -10.24
C ARG A 21 9.45 -6.77 -9.87
N LYS A 22 9.84 -5.50 -9.99
CA LYS A 22 11.20 -5.04 -9.69
C LYS A 22 11.47 -4.90 -8.18
N GLU A 23 10.41 -4.77 -7.40
CA GLU A 23 10.47 -4.49 -5.96
C GLU A 23 10.62 -5.78 -5.14
N PHE A 24 10.24 -6.95 -5.69
CA PHE A 24 10.42 -8.26 -5.04
C PHE A 24 11.89 -8.73 -4.93
N GLY A 25 12.86 -7.94 -5.39
CA GLY A 25 14.29 -8.12 -5.05
C GLY A 25 14.82 -7.05 -4.10
N MET A 26 14.09 -5.95 -3.92
CA MET A 26 14.53 -4.79 -3.15
C MET A 26 14.28 -4.93 -1.65
N HIS A 27 13.34 -5.77 -1.22
CA HIS A 27 13.05 -5.93 0.21
C HIS A 27 14.21 -6.59 0.97
N ASP A 28 14.80 -7.66 0.42
CA ASP A 28 16.01 -8.27 0.99
C ASP A 28 17.19 -7.27 0.98
N TYR A 29 17.29 -6.41 -0.02
CA TYR A 29 18.25 -5.31 -0.01
C TYR A 29 17.96 -4.28 1.10
N CYS A 30 16.70 -3.86 1.29
CA CYS A 30 16.31 -2.90 2.32
C CYS A 30 16.51 -3.45 3.74
N LEU A 31 16.16 -4.72 3.98
CA LEU A 31 16.38 -5.41 5.26
C LEU A 31 17.87 -5.46 5.63
N ASN A 32 18.76 -5.56 4.63
CA ASN A 32 20.20 -5.69 4.85
C ASN A 32 20.95 -4.35 4.87
N VAL A 33 20.54 -3.36 4.07
CA VAL A 33 21.35 -2.15 3.81
C VAL A 33 20.80 -0.90 4.51
N ASN A 34 19.48 -0.80 4.69
CA ASN A 34 18.88 0.36 5.37
C ASN A 34 17.69 -0.06 6.26
N PRO A 35 17.96 -0.75 7.37
CA PRO A 35 16.92 -1.24 8.29
C PRO A 35 16.15 -0.12 8.99
N HIS A 36 16.58 1.14 8.85
CA HIS A 36 15.96 2.32 9.47
C HIS A 36 15.24 3.21 8.46
N ASN A 37 14.87 2.67 7.29
CA ASN A 37 14.08 3.41 6.32
C ASN A 37 12.65 3.68 6.83
N LYS A 38 12.44 4.89 7.36
CA LYS A 38 11.17 5.35 7.93
C LYS A 38 9.96 5.27 6.99
N ALA A 39 10.17 5.29 5.67
CA ALA A 39 9.08 5.16 4.71
C ALA A 39 8.61 3.70 4.55
N MET A 40 9.51 2.75 4.78
CA MET A 40 9.26 1.31 4.63
C MET A 40 9.05 0.61 5.97
N GLN A 41 9.29 1.30 7.09
CA GLN A 41 9.24 0.73 8.44
C GLN A 41 8.01 -0.16 8.70
N PRO A 42 6.76 0.25 8.35
CA PRO A 42 5.60 -0.60 8.60
C PRO A 42 5.69 -1.97 7.92
N PHE A 43 6.29 -2.06 6.72
CA PHE A 43 6.49 -3.34 6.04
C PHE A 43 7.61 -4.16 6.66
N LEU A 44 8.69 -3.49 7.10
CA LEU A 44 9.80 -4.16 7.78
C LEU A 44 9.34 -4.80 9.09
N ASP A 45 8.44 -4.12 9.82
CA ASP A 45 7.86 -4.61 11.07
C ASP A 45 7.02 -5.89 10.87
N LEU A 46 6.43 -6.07 9.69
CA LEU A 46 5.69 -7.27 9.28
C LEU A 46 6.60 -8.43 8.81
N LYS A 47 7.92 -8.20 8.74
CA LYS A 47 8.98 -9.19 8.48
C LYS A 47 8.90 -9.90 7.12
N ARG A 48 9.77 -10.90 6.93
CA ARG A 48 9.89 -11.69 5.70
C ARG A 48 8.63 -12.49 5.36
N ASN A 49 7.85 -12.93 6.35
CA ASN A 49 6.61 -13.68 6.10
C ASN A 49 5.61 -12.84 5.30
N TYR A 50 5.46 -11.56 5.64
CA TYR A 50 4.63 -10.64 4.88
C TYR A 50 5.13 -10.46 3.46
N PHE A 51 6.44 -10.35 3.28
CA PHE A 51 7.04 -10.26 1.95
C PHE A 51 6.75 -11.49 1.07
N ASN A 52 6.86 -12.70 1.63
CA ASN A 52 6.53 -13.92 0.91
C ASN A 52 5.03 -13.96 0.51
N LEU A 53 4.16 -13.53 1.42
CA LEU A 53 2.73 -13.39 1.18
C LEU A 53 2.44 -12.40 0.04
N LEU A 54 3.17 -11.27 -0.02
CA LEU A 54 3.07 -10.31 -1.12
C LEU A 54 3.45 -10.94 -2.47
N ILE A 55 4.59 -11.66 -2.57
CA ILE A 55 4.97 -12.31 -3.83
C ILE A 55 3.88 -13.29 -4.27
N HIS A 56 3.41 -14.13 -3.36
CA HIS A 56 2.40 -15.14 -3.68
C HIS A 56 1.11 -14.52 -4.21
N ASN A 57 0.55 -13.56 -3.48
CA ASN A 57 -0.68 -12.87 -3.88
C ASN A 57 -0.50 -12.05 -5.16
N TRP A 58 0.69 -11.48 -5.37
CA TRP A 58 0.99 -10.77 -6.62
C TRP A 58 1.01 -11.73 -7.81
N VAL A 59 1.61 -12.92 -7.68
CA VAL A 59 1.61 -13.93 -8.76
C VAL A 59 0.18 -14.35 -9.10
N ILE A 60 -0.67 -14.58 -8.09
CA ILE A 60 -2.09 -14.90 -8.28
C ILE A 60 -2.76 -13.78 -9.09
N GLU A 61 -2.63 -12.53 -8.65
CA GLU A 61 -3.31 -11.41 -9.30
C GLU A 61 -2.80 -11.17 -10.73
N MET A 62 -1.50 -11.28 -10.96
CA MET A 62 -0.91 -11.16 -12.30
C MET A 62 -1.47 -12.22 -13.26
N HIS A 63 -1.60 -13.47 -12.81
CA HIS A 63 -2.23 -14.52 -13.61
C HIS A 63 -3.73 -14.25 -13.85
N ASN A 64 -4.46 -13.79 -12.84
CA ASN A 64 -5.88 -13.43 -12.98
C ASN A 64 -6.10 -12.35 -14.05
N ARG A 65 -5.15 -11.42 -14.20
CA ARG A 65 -5.17 -10.37 -15.24
C ARG A 65 -4.53 -10.77 -16.57
N GLY A 66 -4.07 -12.01 -16.72
CA GLY A 66 -3.41 -12.49 -17.93
C GLY A 66 -2.03 -11.85 -18.17
N HIS A 67 -1.38 -11.33 -17.13
CA HIS A 67 -0.04 -10.77 -17.24
C HIS A 67 1.04 -11.86 -17.13
N TYR A 68 2.18 -11.60 -17.77
CA TYR A 68 3.36 -12.46 -17.67
C TYR A 68 4.02 -12.36 -16.29
N VAL A 69 4.24 -13.52 -15.67
CA VAL A 69 5.09 -13.71 -14.49
C VAL A 69 6.32 -14.50 -14.92
N ASN A 70 7.51 -14.06 -14.49
CA ASN A 70 8.73 -14.78 -14.85
C ASN A 70 8.87 -16.09 -14.06
N THR A 71 9.66 -17.01 -14.61
CA THR A 71 9.87 -18.35 -14.04
C THR A 71 10.38 -18.32 -12.60
N PHE A 72 11.23 -17.35 -12.25
CA PHE A 72 11.74 -17.20 -10.89
C PHE A 72 10.62 -16.90 -9.88
N HIS A 73 9.80 -15.87 -10.10
CA HIS A 73 8.74 -15.50 -9.16
C HIS A 73 7.64 -16.57 -9.11
N SER A 74 7.28 -17.15 -10.27
CA SER A 74 6.32 -18.26 -10.31
C SER A 74 6.81 -19.47 -9.52
N PHE A 75 8.07 -19.87 -9.72
CA PHE A 75 8.68 -20.97 -8.97
C PHE A 75 8.73 -20.67 -7.47
N TYR A 76 9.15 -19.45 -7.09
CA TYR A 76 9.20 -19.05 -5.68
C TYR A 76 7.82 -19.12 -5.02
N ALA A 77 6.79 -18.55 -5.65
CA ALA A 77 5.42 -18.52 -5.12
C ALA A 77 4.79 -19.91 -5.00
N GLN A 78 5.20 -20.87 -5.84
CA GLN A 78 4.70 -22.24 -5.83
C GLN A 78 5.39 -23.14 -4.79
N ASN A 79 6.65 -22.87 -4.48
CA ASN A 79 7.48 -23.76 -3.64
C ASN A 79 7.67 -23.26 -2.21
N ASN A 80 7.04 -22.16 -1.84
CA ASN A 80 7.08 -21.61 -0.48
C ASN A 80 5.66 -21.50 0.09
N SER A 81 5.52 -21.78 1.37
CA SER A 81 4.32 -21.46 2.14
C SER A 81 4.53 -20.18 2.95
N PHE A 82 3.43 -19.56 3.35
CA PHE A 82 3.45 -18.29 4.07
C PHE A 82 2.31 -18.27 5.07
N GLU A 83 2.61 -17.72 6.24
CA GLU A 83 1.62 -17.44 7.26
C GLU A 83 0.84 -16.19 6.85
N VAL A 84 -0.45 -16.19 7.15
CA VAL A 84 -1.28 -14.99 6.99
C VAL A 84 -0.79 -13.96 7.99
N VAL A 85 -0.42 -12.80 7.48
CA VAL A 85 0.00 -11.65 8.27
C VAL A 85 -0.97 -10.51 7.97
N GLN A 86 -1.66 -10.04 8.99
CA GLN A 86 -2.63 -8.96 8.86
C GLN A 86 -1.91 -7.62 8.63
N THR A 87 -2.32 -6.90 7.59
CA THR A 87 -1.83 -5.54 7.36
C THR A 87 -2.56 -4.55 8.27
N ASP A 88 -1.81 -3.61 8.85
CA ASP A 88 -2.38 -2.48 9.58
C ASP A 88 -3.28 -1.62 8.67
N PHE A 89 -4.47 -1.26 9.16
CA PHE A 89 -5.44 -0.48 8.38
C PHE A 89 -4.88 0.88 7.92
N PHE A 90 -4.10 1.57 8.74
CA PHE A 90 -3.52 2.87 8.36
C PHE A 90 -2.51 2.74 7.22
N LEU A 91 -1.86 1.58 7.08
CA LEU A 91 -0.99 1.30 5.95
C LEU A 91 -1.79 1.17 4.64
N ILE A 92 -2.94 0.48 4.68
CA ILE A 92 -3.87 0.38 3.55
C ILE A 92 -4.44 1.77 3.22
N LEU A 93 -4.92 2.50 4.23
CA LEU A 93 -5.50 3.83 4.08
C LEU A 93 -4.51 4.82 3.45
N GLU A 94 -3.26 4.80 3.87
CA GLU A 94 -2.21 5.64 3.28
C GLU A 94 -2.00 5.33 1.79
N CYS A 95 -2.01 4.06 1.40
CA CYS A 95 -1.85 3.68 0.00
C CYS A 95 -3.02 4.20 -0.84
N CYS A 96 -4.25 4.07 -0.33
CA CYS A 96 -5.45 4.63 -0.95
C CYS A 96 -5.34 6.16 -1.11
N VAL A 97 -4.99 6.88 -0.04
CA VAL A 97 -4.79 8.34 -0.04
C VAL A 97 -3.77 8.76 -1.10
N GLN A 98 -2.63 8.06 -1.17
CA GLN A 98 -1.58 8.40 -2.11
C GLN A 98 -2.01 8.15 -3.57
N TRP A 99 -2.75 7.08 -3.84
CA TRP A 99 -3.24 6.80 -5.18
C TRP A 99 -4.33 7.76 -5.64
N ASP A 100 -5.23 8.15 -4.73
CA ASP A 100 -6.24 9.17 -5.01
C ASP A 100 -5.59 10.52 -5.34
N LEU A 101 -4.63 10.97 -4.53
CA LEU A 101 -3.85 12.20 -4.81
C LEU A 101 -3.09 12.14 -6.14
N LYS A 102 -2.68 10.95 -6.59
CA LYS A 102 -1.99 10.75 -7.88
C LYS A 102 -2.96 10.52 -9.04
N GLU A 103 -4.27 10.63 -8.79
CA GLU A 103 -5.32 10.44 -9.78
C GLU A 103 -5.29 9.05 -10.43
N PHE A 104 -4.81 8.04 -9.70
CA PHE A 104 -4.91 6.67 -10.15
C PHE A 104 -6.32 6.16 -9.90
N LEU A 105 -6.93 5.52 -10.90
CA LEU A 105 -8.23 4.89 -10.73
C LEU A 105 -8.08 3.43 -10.27
N PRO A 106 -8.96 2.95 -9.37
CA PRO A 106 -9.05 1.53 -9.06
C PRO A 106 -9.28 0.68 -10.32
N TYR A 107 -8.64 -0.49 -10.38
CA TYR A 107 -8.76 -1.39 -11.51
C TYR A 107 -10.11 -2.12 -11.51
N ASN A 108 -10.77 -2.11 -12.66
CA ASN A 108 -11.93 -2.95 -12.99
C ASN A 108 -13.06 -2.91 -11.93
N THR A 109 -13.34 -1.73 -11.39
CA THR A 109 -14.40 -1.53 -10.40
C THR A 109 -14.95 -0.11 -10.47
N ASP A 110 -16.20 0.07 -10.06
CA ASP A 110 -16.84 1.39 -9.92
C ASP A 110 -16.58 2.03 -8.54
N LEU A 111 -15.85 1.32 -7.66
CA LEU A 111 -15.50 1.81 -6.33
C LEU A 111 -14.45 2.92 -6.40
N THR A 112 -14.55 3.90 -5.50
CA THR A 112 -13.49 4.89 -5.26
C THR A 112 -12.45 4.37 -4.26
N TRP A 113 -11.29 5.02 -4.15
CA TRP A 113 -10.31 4.68 -3.10
C TRP A 113 -10.85 4.88 -1.69
N TYR A 114 -11.74 5.84 -1.50
CA TYR A 114 -12.50 5.99 -0.27
C TYR A 114 -13.34 4.73 0.01
N ASP A 115 -14.14 4.26 -0.95
CA ASP A 115 -15.00 3.08 -0.76
C ASP A 115 -14.17 1.82 -0.46
N ILE A 116 -13.04 1.65 -1.14
CA ILE A 116 -12.09 0.56 -0.92
C ILE A 116 -11.50 0.64 0.50
N SER A 117 -11.06 1.82 0.93
CA SER A 117 -10.54 2.00 2.29
C SER A 117 -11.61 1.75 3.35
N LEU A 118 -12.86 2.17 3.12
CA LEU A 118 -13.97 1.92 4.02
C LEU A 118 -14.30 0.43 4.13
N LYS A 119 -14.18 -0.33 3.03
CA LYS A 119 -14.33 -1.79 3.05
C LYS A 119 -13.29 -2.44 3.97
N PHE A 120 -12.01 -2.10 3.81
CA PHE A 120 -10.95 -2.64 4.66
C PHE A 120 -11.04 -2.19 6.12
N LEU A 121 -11.56 -0.99 6.38
CA LEU A 121 -11.83 -0.57 7.74
C LEU A 121 -12.86 -1.46 8.45
N LYS A 122 -13.92 -1.88 7.74
CA LYS A 122 -14.96 -2.75 8.32
C LYS A 122 -14.44 -4.15 8.62
N GLU A 123 -13.41 -4.58 7.91
CA GLU A 123 -12.75 -5.88 8.10
C GLU A 123 -11.62 -5.80 9.13
N SER A 124 -11.17 -4.60 9.52
CA SER A 124 -10.11 -4.42 10.50
C SER A 124 -10.63 -4.42 11.93
N GLU A 125 -9.76 -4.75 12.89
CA GLU A 125 -10.05 -4.66 14.33
C GLU A 125 -9.98 -3.21 14.86
N SER A 126 -10.05 -2.21 13.97
CA SER A 126 -9.85 -0.80 14.33
C SER A 126 -11.11 -0.20 14.95
N ASN A 127 -10.97 0.53 16.06
CA ASN A 127 -12.07 1.18 16.77
C ASN A 127 -12.61 2.48 16.10
N ILE A 128 -12.44 2.64 14.79
CA ILE A 128 -12.82 3.86 14.07
C ILE A 128 -14.30 3.78 13.71
N GLN A 129 -15.16 4.46 14.48
CA GLN A 129 -16.62 4.34 14.30
C GLN A 129 -17.24 5.33 13.30
N ASN A 130 -16.50 6.37 12.89
CA ASN A 130 -17.02 7.45 12.03
C ASN A 130 -16.00 7.86 10.97
N PHE A 131 -15.67 6.96 10.05
CA PHE A 131 -14.83 7.28 8.89
C PHE A 131 -15.72 7.72 7.73
N THR A 132 -15.79 9.03 7.51
CA THR A 132 -16.64 9.65 6.49
C THR A 132 -15.82 10.18 5.32
N LYS A 133 -16.48 10.55 4.23
CA LYS A 133 -15.83 11.12 3.04
C LYS A 133 -15.16 12.45 3.36
N GLU A 134 -15.73 13.25 4.25
CA GLU A 134 -15.15 14.52 4.71
C GLU A 134 -13.84 14.28 5.46
N LYS A 135 -13.80 13.28 6.35
CA LYS A 135 -12.56 12.90 7.04
C LYS A 135 -11.51 12.39 6.07
N TYR A 136 -11.91 11.57 5.11
CA TYR A 136 -11.00 11.10 4.07
C TYR A 136 -10.42 12.26 3.24
N GLN A 137 -11.26 13.22 2.84
CA GLN A 137 -10.83 14.43 2.14
C GLN A 137 -9.84 15.26 2.96
N HIS A 138 -10.09 15.40 4.26
CA HIS A 138 -9.16 16.07 5.17
C HIS A 138 -7.81 15.36 5.24
N LEU A 139 -7.81 14.02 5.26
CA LEU A 139 -6.57 13.23 5.23
C LEU A 139 -5.81 13.41 3.90
N LEU A 140 -6.51 13.49 2.76
CA LEU A 140 -5.92 13.77 1.46
C LEU A 140 -5.19 15.12 1.46
N GLU A 141 -5.86 16.17 1.93
CA GLU A 141 -5.30 17.53 1.99
C GLU A 141 -4.09 17.60 2.91
N TRP A 142 -4.22 17.07 4.13
CA TRP A 142 -3.10 17.01 5.06
C TRP A 142 -1.90 16.23 4.49
N TYR A 143 -2.15 15.06 3.89
CA TYR A 143 -1.08 14.24 3.32
C TYR A 143 -0.41 14.95 2.14
N LYS A 144 -1.19 15.61 1.28
CA LYS A 144 -0.68 16.39 0.15
C LYS A 144 0.28 17.47 0.64
N ASP A 145 -0.14 18.28 1.61
CA ASP A 145 0.69 19.37 2.14
C ASP A 145 1.95 18.85 2.86
N LYS A 146 1.82 17.72 3.56
CA LYS A 146 2.89 17.17 4.40
C LYS A 146 3.84 16.22 3.72
N PHE A 147 3.46 15.56 2.64
CA PHE A 147 4.26 14.49 2.02
C PHE A 147 4.33 14.51 0.49
N MET A 148 3.72 15.49 -0.18
CA MET A 148 3.75 15.60 -1.64
C MET A 148 4.28 16.96 -2.08
N ASP A 149 4.98 16.98 -3.21
CA ASP A 149 5.41 18.19 -3.92
C ASP A 149 5.14 18.03 -5.41
N PHE A 150 5.01 19.14 -6.14
CA PHE A 150 4.91 19.10 -7.59
C PHE A 150 6.29 18.96 -8.22
N ASN A 151 6.42 18.08 -9.21
CA ASN A 151 7.60 18.05 -10.07
C ASN A 151 7.52 19.13 -11.16
N GLN A 152 8.58 19.26 -11.96
CA GLN A 152 8.63 20.19 -13.09
C GLN A 152 7.53 19.97 -14.14
N SER A 153 6.93 18.77 -14.20
CA SER A 153 5.83 18.47 -15.12
C SER A 153 4.44 18.63 -14.48
N GLY A 154 4.34 19.29 -13.32
CA GLY A 154 3.07 19.52 -12.61
C GLY A 154 2.44 18.26 -12.01
N LYS A 155 3.16 17.14 -11.94
CA LYS A 155 2.69 15.89 -11.32
C LYS A 155 3.14 15.81 -9.87
N LEU A 156 2.26 15.38 -8.99
CA LEU A 156 2.61 15.15 -7.59
C LEU A 156 3.61 14.01 -7.45
N LYS A 157 4.70 14.27 -6.73
CA LYS A 157 5.69 13.28 -6.32
C LYS A 157 5.79 13.27 -4.79
N PRO A 158 5.98 12.08 -4.18
CA PRO A 158 6.29 12.00 -2.77
C PRO A 158 7.60 12.74 -2.45
N LYS A 159 7.62 13.48 -1.33
CA LYS A 159 8.86 13.95 -0.69
C LYS A 159 9.36 12.91 0.32
N GLN A 160 10.17 13.33 1.28
CA GLN A 160 10.64 12.45 2.35
C GLN A 160 9.48 11.98 3.24
N LEU A 161 8.94 10.80 2.94
CA LEU A 161 7.84 10.19 3.68
C LEU A 161 8.32 9.65 5.04
N ASN A 162 7.54 9.92 6.08
CA ASN A 162 7.72 9.36 7.42
C ASN A 162 6.46 8.62 7.84
N MET A 163 6.46 7.28 7.75
CA MET A 163 5.24 6.53 8.01
C MET A 163 4.80 6.54 9.46
N SER A 164 5.73 6.69 10.41
CA SER A 164 5.37 6.84 11.82
C SER A 164 4.56 8.12 12.05
N GLU A 165 4.87 9.20 11.32
CA GLU A 165 4.11 10.46 11.40
C GLU A 165 2.74 10.34 10.74
N VAL A 166 2.64 9.66 9.59
CA VAL A 166 1.37 9.39 8.92
C VAL A 166 0.44 8.56 9.81
N ILE A 167 0.93 7.42 10.31
CA ILE A 167 0.14 6.52 11.16
C ILE A 167 -0.29 7.24 12.43
N LYS A 168 0.62 7.97 13.09
CA LYS A 168 0.31 8.75 14.28
C LYS A 168 -0.81 9.76 14.01
N TYR A 169 -0.69 10.56 12.94
CA TYR A 169 -1.69 11.58 12.62
C TYR A 169 -3.04 10.96 12.24
N PHE A 170 -3.04 9.92 11.39
CA PHE A 170 -4.28 9.23 11.00
C PHE A 170 -4.98 8.63 12.21
N ASN A 171 -4.23 8.01 13.12
CA ASN A 171 -4.75 7.46 14.35
C ASN A 171 -5.37 8.56 15.23
N GLU A 172 -4.62 9.62 15.52
CA GLU A 172 -5.08 10.74 16.34
C GLU A 172 -6.34 11.39 15.75
N TYR A 173 -6.38 11.64 14.44
CA TYR A 173 -7.50 12.29 13.77
C TYR A 173 -8.75 11.40 13.63
N LEU A 174 -8.57 10.10 13.40
CA LEU A 174 -9.70 9.18 13.17
C LEU A 174 -10.28 8.59 14.46
N ILE A 175 -9.45 8.41 15.49
CA ILE A 175 -9.84 7.77 16.75
C ILE A 175 -10.18 8.81 17.83
N ASN A 176 -9.41 9.90 17.95
CA ASN A 176 -9.71 10.92 18.95
C ASN A 176 -10.78 11.88 18.43
N LYS A 177 -11.81 12.12 19.26
CA LYS A 177 -12.90 13.06 18.99
C LYS A 177 -12.44 14.51 19.13
#